data_AF-A0A6L3AGT5-F1
#
_entry.id   AF-A0A6L3AGT5-F1
#
_cell.length_a   1.000
_cell.length_b   1.000
_cell.length_c   1.000
_cell.angle_alpha   90.00
_cell.angle_beta   90.00
_cell.angle_gamma   90.00
#
_symmetry.space_group_name_H-M   'P 1'
#
loop_
_entity.id
_entity.type
_entity.pdbx_description
1 polymer ?
#
loop_
_entity_poly.entity_id
_entity_poly.type
_entity_poly.pdbx_seq_one_letter_code
_entity_poly.pdbx_strand_id
1 'polypeptide(L)'
;MKLSGIPQVIIKDNTTEVTIRKIKFFGPTYTPKALTTVPDVNSNGIPELAVLGVDKEGNVIVQRRDASNPQLEMNITFFDSNFRPEGITSMQDIDGNGIPEIAVLAIRKSDGVAQVRIRDAVTRVLLKSINYPRN
;
A
#
# COMPACT_ATOMS: atom_id res chain seq x y z
N MET A 1 21.31 5.10 7.47
CA MET A 1 20.63 4.89 8.76
C MET A 1 19.53 3.87 8.53
N LYS A 2 19.69 2.64 9.01
CA LYS A 2 18.65 1.60 8.89
C LYS A 2 17.63 1.92 9.98
N LEU A 3 16.41 2.32 9.62
CA LEU A 3 15.34 2.53 10.60
C LEU A 3 15.11 1.18 11.31
N SER A 4 15.63 1.04 12.52
CA SER A 4 15.37 -0.12 13.36
C SER A 4 14.05 0.10 14.08
N GLY A 5 13.01 -0.58 13.65
CA GLY A 5 11.69 -0.50 14.25
C GLY A 5 10.63 -1.15 13.37
N ILE A 6 9.58 -1.69 13.98
CA ILE A 6 8.41 -2.17 13.23
C ILE A 6 7.64 -0.92 12.79
N PRO A 7 7.40 -0.71 11.49
CA PRO A 7 6.56 0.39 11.01
C PRO A 7 5.20 0.41 11.72
N GLN A 8 4.68 1.60 12.03
CA GLN A 8 3.38 1.74 12.69
C GLN A 8 2.58 2.87 12.05
N VAL A 9 1.27 2.66 11.95
CA VAL A 9 0.30 3.72 11.70
C VAL A 9 -0.34 4.09 13.04
N ILE A 10 -0.38 5.38 13.35
CA ILE A 10 -1.03 5.92 14.55
C ILE A 10 -2.28 6.66 14.09
N ILE A 11 -3.43 6.21 14.56
CA ILE A 11 -4.73 6.86 14.30
C ILE A 11 -5.00 7.77 15.50
N LYS A 12 -5.26 9.05 15.23
CA LYS A 12 -5.62 10.03 16.24
C LYS A 12 -6.97 10.65 15.92
N ASP A 13 -7.69 11.02 16.97
CA ASP A 13 -8.86 11.87 16.84
C ASP A 13 -8.43 13.29 16.44
N ASN A 14 -9.08 13.88 15.44
CA ASN A 14 -8.68 15.18 14.89
C ASN A 14 -9.10 16.36 15.79
N THR A 15 -10.00 16.14 16.76
CA THR A 15 -10.49 17.20 17.66
C THR A 15 -9.74 17.20 18.98
N THR A 16 -9.50 16.02 19.54
CA THR A 16 -8.89 15.83 20.87
C THR A 16 -7.42 15.45 20.82
N GLU A 17 -6.89 15.13 19.64
CA GLU A 17 -5.53 14.60 19.41
C GLU A 17 -5.20 13.28 20.12
N VAL A 18 -6.21 12.67 20.78
CA VAL A 18 -6.08 11.40 21.47
C VAL A 18 -5.74 10.31 20.46
N THR A 19 -4.76 9.47 20.81
CA THR A 19 -4.46 8.28 20.02
C THR A 19 -5.59 7.27 20.17
N ILE A 20 -6.32 7.05 19.08
CA ILE A 20 -7.37 6.04 18.99
C ILE A 20 -6.72 4.65 18.92
N ARG A 21 -5.73 4.48 18.03
CA ARG A 21 -5.06 3.18 17.80
C ARG A 21 -3.61 3.34 17.34
N LYS A 22 -2.83 2.28 17.58
CA LYS A 22 -1.49 2.08 17.02
C LYS A 22 -1.45 0.71 16.35
N ILE A 23 -1.25 0.68 15.04
CA ILE A 23 -1.29 -0.55 14.25
C ILE A 23 0.10 -0.80 13.68
N LYS A 24 0.65 -1.98 13.96
CA LYS A 24 1.94 -2.42 13.41
C LYS A 24 1.75 -2.88 11.97
N PHE A 25 2.61 -2.36 11.09
CA PHE A 25 2.72 -2.77 9.70
C PHE A 25 4.09 -3.41 9.45
N PHE A 26 4.09 -4.42 8.60
CA PHE A 26 5.30 -5.14 8.18
C PHE A 26 6.13 -5.74 9.34
N GLY A 27 7.34 -6.20 9.01
CA GLY A 27 8.37 -6.55 9.97
C GLY A 27 9.43 -5.45 10.13
N PRO A 28 10.38 -5.62 11.06
CA PRO A 28 11.40 -4.61 11.39
C PRO A 28 12.41 -4.34 10.25
N THR A 29 12.40 -5.14 9.20
CA THR A 29 13.32 -5.02 8.06
C THR A 29 12.73 -4.27 6.88
N TYR A 30 11.51 -3.77 7.01
CA TYR A 30 10.82 -3.03 5.95
C TYR A 30 11.01 -1.53 6.13
N THR A 31 11.16 -0.83 5.00
CA THR A 31 11.16 0.64 4.97
C THR A 31 9.79 1.13 4.49
N PRO A 32 8.97 1.76 5.34
CA PRO A 32 7.69 2.33 4.91
C PRO A 32 7.93 3.54 4.00
N LYS A 33 7.03 3.75 3.03
CA LYS A 33 7.16 4.79 2.00
C LYS A 33 5.98 5.73 1.93
N ALA A 34 4.77 5.18 1.98
CA ALA A 34 3.53 5.95 1.91
C ALA A 34 2.39 5.15 2.54
N LEU A 35 1.26 5.81 2.78
CA LEU A 35 0.03 5.17 3.24
C LEU A 35 -1.17 5.75 2.47
N THR A 36 -2.22 4.97 2.33
CA THR A 36 -3.53 5.41 1.83
C THR A 36 -4.63 4.65 2.58
N THR A 37 -5.86 5.16 2.50
CA THR A 37 -7.05 4.44 2.94
C THR A 37 -7.67 3.71 1.75
N VAL A 38 -8.20 2.52 2.00
CA VAL A 38 -8.98 1.74 1.03
C VAL A 38 -10.43 1.75 1.52
N PRO A 39 -11.43 2.04 0.66
CA PRO A 39 -12.83 1.95 1.06
C PRO A 39 -13.15 0.57 1.65
N ASP A 40 -14.04 0.53 2.63
CA ASP A 40 -14.39 -0.64 3.43
C ASP A 40 -14.67 -1.89 2.58
N VAL A 41 -13.67 -2.77 2.49
CA VAL A 41 -13.68 -3.99 1.69
C VAL A 41 -14.33 -5.13 2.47
N ASN A 42 -14.17 -5.14 3.80
CA ASN A 42 -14.67 -6.20 4.65
C ASN A 42 -16.09 -5.95 5.21
N SER A 43 -16.71 -4.83 4.83
CA SER A 43 -18.09 -4.45 5.16
C SER A 43 -18.35 -4.27 6.67
N ASN A 44 -17.33 -3.82 7.43
CA ASN A 44 -17.47 -3.57 8.87
C ASN A 44 -17.85 -2.11 9.21
N GLY A 45 -18.02 -1.25 8.20
CA GLY A 45 -18.32 0.17 8.30
C GLY A 45 -17.10 1.09 8.44
N ILE A 46 -15.87 0.57 8.33
CA ILE A 46 -14.62 1.30 8.57
C ILE A 46 -13.62 1.05 7.42
N PRO A 47 -13.12 2.10 6.75
CA PRO A 47 -12.08 1.96 5.72
C PRO A 47 -10.81 1.28 6.24
N GLU A 48 -10.16 0.48 5.40
CA GLU A 48 -8.88 -0.13 5.74
C GLU A 48 -7.69 0.78 5.44
N LEU A 49 -6.54 0.39 5.99
CA LEU A 49 -5.27 1.07 5.81
C LEU A 49 -4.36 0.24 4.93
N ALA A 50 -3.85 0.83 3.85
CA ALA A 50 -2.83 0.25 3.00
C ALA A 50 -1.51 1.04 3.14
N VAL A 51 -0.43 0.35 3.50
CA VAL A 51 0.90 0.94 3.62
C VAL A 51 1.78 0.39 2.50
N LEU A 52 2.44 1.29 1.78
CA LEU A 52 3.48 0.99 0.81
C LEU A 52 4.83 0.90 1.52
N GLY A 53 5.59 -0.15 1.25
CA GLY A 53 6.89 -0.38 1.82
C GLY A 53 7.87 -1.02 0.84
N VAL A 54 9.13 -1.07 1.26
CA VAL A 54 10.20 -1.79 0.57
C VAL A 54 10.79 -2.80 1.54
N ASP A 55 10.89 -4.07 1.13
CA ASP A 55 11.50 -5.12 1.94
C ASP A 55 13.04 -5.05 1.95
N LYS A 56 13.71 -6.02 2.59
CA LYS A 56 15.17 -6.04 2.69
C LYS A 56 15.85 -6.40 1.37
N GLU A 57 15.15 -7.11 0.49
CA GLU A 57 15.57 -7.46 -0.87
C GLU A 57 15.36 -6.30 -1.86
N GLY A 58 14.62 -5.26 -1.46
CA GLY A 58 14.32 -4.09 -2.27
C GLY A 58 13.02 -4.18 -3.05
N ASN A 59 12.21 -5.23 -2.87
CA ASN A 59 10.92 -5.37 -3.52
C ASN A 59 9.91 -4.36 -2.95
N VAL A 60 9.05 -3.84 -3.82
CA VAL A 60 7.97 -2.92 -3.47
C VAL A 60 6.74 -3.72 -3.05
N ILE A 61 6.31 -3.55 -1.81
CA ILE A 61 5.23 -4.32 -1.20
C ILE A 61 4.15 -3.39 -0.65
N VAL A 62 2.89 -3.81 -0.78
CA VAL A 62 1.75 -3.18 -0.09
C VAL A 62 1.19 -4.14 0.93
N GLN A 63 1.02 -3.66 2.16
CA GLN A 63 0.32 -4.36 3.23
C GLN A 63 -0.98 -3.63 3.57
N ARG A 64 -2.11 -4.34 3.60
CA ARG A 64 -3.42 -3.81 4.00
C ARG A 64 -3.89 -4.46 5.31
N ARG A 65 -4.42 -3.64 6.21
CA ARG A 65 -5.02 -4.05 7.48
C ARG A 65 -6.27 -3.24 7.75
N ASP A 66 -7.23 -3.86 8.39
CA ASP A 66 -8.43 -3.20 8.90
C ASP A 66 -8.06 -2.23 10.05
N ALA A 67 -8.66 -1.03 10.02
CA ALA A 67 -8.35 0.03 10.97
C ALA A 67 -9.03 -0.16 12.34
N SER A 68 -10.12 -0.92 12.39
CA SER A 68 -10.91 -1.24 13.58
C SER A 68 -10.41 -2.51 14.30
N ASN A 69 -10.10 -3.54 13.52
CA ASN A 69 -9.55 -4.82 13.94
C ASN A 69 -8.28 -5.07 13.10
N PRO A 70 -7.07 -4.85 13.63
CA PRO A 70 -5.82 -4.77 12.86
C PRO A 70 -5.30 -6.11 12.30
N GLN A 71 -6.20 -6.99 11.86
CA GLN A 71 -5.90 -8.20 11.13
C GLN A 71 -5.20 -7.87 9.81
N LEU A 72 -4.26 -8.75 9.44
CA LEU A 72 -3.62 -8.70 8.13
C LEU A 72 -4.58 -9.24 7.06
N GLU A 73 -4.93 -8.39 6.09
CA GLU A 73 -5.85 -8.77 5.01
C GLU A 73 -5.13 -8.96 3.67
N MET A 74 -4.08 -8.18 3.45
CA MET A 74 -3.28 -8.26 2.23
C MET A 74 -1.80 -7.99 2.52
N ASN A 75 -0.92 -8.76 1.87
CA ASN A 75 0.52 -8.47 1.79
C ASN A 75 1.03 -8.92 0.42
N ILE A 76 1.24 -7.98 -0.49
CA ILE A 76 1.55 -8.29 -1.89
C ILE A 76 2.70 -7.47 -2.46
N THR A 77 3.56 -8.14 -3.21
CA THR A 77 4.61 -7.50 -4.02
C THR A 77 4.00 -6.87 -5.28
N PHE A 78 4.11 -5.54 -5.38
CA PHE A 78 3.72 -4.78 -6.57
C PHE A 78 4.83 -4.75 -7.60
N PHE A 79 6.08 -4.51 -7.19
CA PHE A 79 7.26 -4.48 -8.06
C PHE A 79 8.43 -5.21 -7.41
N ASP A 80 9.35 -5.73 -8.23
CA ASP A 80 10.60 -6.29 -7.76
C ASP A 80 11.61 -5.19 -7.39
N SER A 81 12.82 -5.61 -7.01
CA SER A 81 13.92 -4.72 -6.64
C SER A 81 14.46 -3.83 -7.77
N ASN A 82 14.02 -3.99 -9.02
CA ASN A 82 14.39 -3.11 -10.13
C ASN A 82 13.60 -1.80 -10.13
N PHE A 83 12.64 -1.62 -9.23
CA PHE A 83 11.80 -0.42 -9.17
C PHE A 83 11.98 0.34 -7.86
N ARG A 84 11.81 1.66 -7.92
CA ARG A 84 11.73 2.55 -6.75
C ARG A 84 10.30 3.08 -6.66
N PRO A 85 9.58 2.86 -5.55
CA PRO A 85 8.21 3.33 -5.42
C PRO A 85 8.17 4.85 -5.28
N GLU A 86 7.16 5.47 -5.89
CA GLU A 86 6.88 6.91 -5.78
C GLU A 86 5.58 7.21 -5.02
N GLY A 87 4.57 6.32 -5.12
CA GLY A 87 3.29 6.56 -4.46
C GLY A 87 2.33 5.39 -4.51
N ILE A 88 1.29 5.50 -3.71
CA ILE A 88 0.16 4.56 -3.62
C ILE A 88 -1.14 5.35 -3.54
N THR A 89 -2.20 4.85 -4.16
CA THR A 89 -3.57 5.33 -3.98
C THR A 89 -4.56 4.18 -4.05
N SER A 90 -5.70 4.33 -3.37
CA SER A 90 -6.89 3.57 -3.72
C SER A 90 -7.55 4.15 -4.98
N MET A 91 -8.24 3.30 -5.72
CA MET A 91 -9.03 3.65 -6.89
C MET A 91 -10.45 3.10 -6.73
N GLN A 92 -11.41 3.72 -7.40
CA GLN A 92 -12.75 3.16 -7.55
C GLN A 92 -12.68 1.84 -8.31
N ASP A 93 -13.60 0.92 -8.01
CA ASP A 93 -13.80 -0.36 -8.70
C ASP A 93 -13.81 -0.17 -10.24
N ILE A 94 -12.79 -0.69 -10.92
CA ILE A 94 -12.64 -0.63 -12.37
C ILE A 94 -12.90 -1.98 -13.05
N ASP A 95 -12.92 -3.09 -12.31
CA ASP A 95 -13.21 -4.42 -12.87
C ASP A 95 -14.67 -4.87 -12.66
N GLY A 96 -15.44 -4.13 -11.88
CA GLY A 96 -16.87 -4.29 -11.65
C GLY A 96 -17.23 -5.36 -10.61
N ASN A 97 -16.28 -5.75 -9.76
CA ASN A 97 -16.48 -6.81 -8.77
C ASN A 97 -17.05 -6.32 -7.41
N GLY A 98 -17.26 -5.01 -7.26
CA GLY A 98 -17.74 -4.36 -6.05
C GLY A 98 -16.63 -3.99 -5.04
N ILE A 99 -15.36 -4.19 -5.38
CA ILE A 99 -14.20 -3.94 -4.52
C ILE A 99 -13.31 -2.85 -5.14
N PRO A 100 -12.82 -1.88 -4.35
CA PRO A 100 -11.84 -0.90 -4.80
C PRO A 100 -10.48 -1.53 -5.19
N GLU A 101 -9.74 -0.87 -6.08
CA GLU A 101 -8.36 -1.24 -6.44
C GLU A 101 -7.31 -0.44 -5.67
N ILE A 102 -6.08 -0.92 -5.77
CA ILE A 102 -4.87 -0.22 -5.33
C ILE A 102 -3.94 -0.02 -6.52
N ALA A 103 -3.53 1.22 -6.72
CA ALA A 103 -2.51 1.59 -7.70
C ALA A 103 -1.21 1.99 -7.01
N VAL A 104 -0.09 1.49 -7.54
CA VAL A 104 1.26 1.88 -7.12
C VAL A 104 2.02 2.43 -8.32
N LEU A 105 2.55 3.64 -8.18
CA LEU A 105 3.49 4.25 -9.11
C LEU A 105 4.92 3.94 -8.67
N ALA A 106 5.76 3.50 -9.62
CA ALA A 106 7.18 3.28 -9.38
C ALA A 106 8.03 3.65 -10.60
N ILE A 107 9.29 3.99 -10.37
CA ILE A 107 10.29 4.26 -11.41
C ILE A 107 11.21 3.05 -11.55
N ARG A 108 11.34 2.53 -12.77
CA ARG A 108 12.31 1.49 -13.08
C ARG A 108 13.72 2.07 -13.00
N LYS A 109 14.60 1.43 -12.23
CA LYS A 109 15.94 1.94 -11.92
C LYS A 109 16.89 1.96 -13.13
N SER A 110 16.70 1.05 -14.09
CA SER A 110 17.62 0.89 -15.22
C SER A 110 17.54 2.02 -16.25
N ASP A 111 16.35 2.55 -16.50
CA ASP A 111 16.10 3.53 -17.57
C ASP A 111 15.23 4.72 -17.10
N GLY A 112 14.77 4.69 -15.86
CA GLY A 112 13.95 5.75 -15.27
C GLY A 112 12.54 5.84 -15.86
N VAL A 113 12.04 4.78 -16.51
CA VAL A 113 10.66 4.72 -16.99
C VAL A 113 9.71 4.60 -15.80
N ALA A 114 8.69 5.45 -15.75
CA ALA A 114 7.63 5.35 -14.78
C ALA A 114 6.62 4.26 -15.17
N GLN A 115 6.22 3.44 -14.21
CA GLN A 115 5.20 2.40 -14.39
C GLN A 115 4.18 2.48 -13.26
N VAL A 116 2.89 2.41 -13.60
CA VAL A 116 1.80 2.19 -12.65
C VAL A 116 1.33 0.76 -12.77
N ARG A 117 1.18 0.08 -11.63
CA ARG A 117 0.49 -1.21 -11.54
C ARG A 117 -0.77 -1.06 -10.70
N ILE A 118 -1.90 -1.51 -11.24
CA ILE A 118 -3.22 -1.50 -10.61
C ILE A 118 -3.59 -2.94 -10.29
N ARG A 119 -3.90 -3.21 -9.03
CA ARG A 119 -4.35 -4.52 -8.55
C ARG A 119 -5.65 -4.41 -7.78
N ASP A 120 -6.48 -5.42 -7.92
CA ASP A 120 -7.67 -5.58 -7.07
C ASP A 120 -7.28 -5.75 -5.59
N ALA A 121 -8.00 -5.11 -4.68
CA ALA A 121 -7.62 -5.06 -3.25
C ALA A 121 -7.94 -6.34 -2.44
N VAL A 122 -8.65 -7.31 -3.04
CA VAL A 122 -9.05 -8.58 -2.41
C VAL A 122 -8.42 -9.78 -3.09
N THR A 123 -8.71 -9.96 -4.37
CA THR A 123 -8.22 -11.04 -5.23
C THR A 123 -6.74 -10.88 -5.56
N ARG A 124 -6.21 -9.65 -5.42
CA ARG A 124 -4.79 -9.30 -5.64
C ARG A 124 -4.33 -9.42 -7.10
N VAL A 125 -5.26 -9.68 -8.01
CA VAL A 125 -5.00 -9.84 -9.45
C VAL A 125 -4.42 -8.53 -10.01
N LEU A 126 -3.42 -8.65 -10.89
CA LEU A 126 -2.93 -7.51 -11.66
C LEU A 126 -3.92 -7.22 -12.77
N LEU A 127 -4.64 -6.10 -12.64
CA LEU A 127 -5.63 -5.66 -13.62
C LEU A 127 -4.97 -4.87 -14.74
N LYS A 128 -4.02 -3.99 -14.40
CA LYS A 128 -3.36 -3.14 -15.39
C LYS A 128 -1.91 -2.81 -15.04
N SER A 129 -1.09 -2.72 -16.08
CA SER A 129 0.27 -2.17 -16.01
C SER A 129 0.42 -1.10 -17.09
N ILE A 130 0.76 0.13 -16.69
CA ILE A 130 0.83 1.28 -17.58
C ILE A 130 2.26 1.83 -17.53
N ASN A 131 2.92 1.91 -18.69
CA ASN A 131 4.24 2.52 -18.82
C ASN A 131 4.12 3.96 -19.31
N TYR A 132 4.88 4.85 -18.70
CA TYR A 132 5.05 6.24 -19.13
C TYR A 132 6.50 6.38 -19.62
N PRO A 133 6.74 6.18 -20.93
CA PRO A 133 8.07 6.33 -21.50
C PRO A 133 8.55 7.78 -21.34
N ARG A 134 9.87 7.97 -21.33
CA ARG A 134 10.44 9.32 -21.45
C ARG A 134 10.16 9.82 -22.86
N ASN A 135 9.61 11.03 -22.95
CA ASN A 135 9.53 11.77 -24.21
C ASN A 135 10.94 12.17 -24.66
#